data_AF-A0A8H4V802-F1
#
_entry.id   AF-A0A8H4V802-F1
#
_cell.length_a   1.000
_cell.length_b   1.000
_cell.length_c   1.000
_cell.angle_alpha   90.00
_cell.angle_beta   90.00
_cell.angle_gamma   90.00
#
_symmetry.space_group_name_H-M   'P 1'
#
loop_
_entity.id
_entity.type
_entity.pdbx_description
1 polymer ?
#
loop_
_entity_poly.entity_id
_entity_poly.type
_entity_poly.pdbx_seq_one_letter_code
_entity_poly.pdbx_strand_id
1 'polypeptide(L)'
;MEDRDPNLQFKWLVKELDAAEQAGDNVYIIGHMPFGDRGALHDGSNYLDQIVNRYSSTIAAMFFGHTHVDQFEVSYSDYKSRTAANALAVSYIAPSLTPTAGMPSFRVYEVDPDTFGVLDATTYIADMEKEAFQTSGPVWTKLYSAKEAYGKALSPPVTDARSELAPAFWHMVTEAFEADDGLFDAYVSRKSRGWNAATCRDACKAEEICQLRAGRAQDNCYKPAFGFHLQKRDFSAARGEHDECDEPVTPLVVGALVTNGRYLKQFEVMAREEMARAGNETAVSV
;
A
#
# COMPACT_ATOMS: atom_id res chain seq x y z
N MET A 1 -15.36 8.36 22.17
CA MET A 1 -13.94 8.81 22.16
C MET A 1 -13.02 7.62 21.87
N GLU A 2 -13.30 6.45 22.45
CA GLU A 2 -12.62 5.17 22.18
C GLU A 2 -12.76 4.68 20.73
N ASP A 3 -13.91 4.91 20.08
CA ASP A 3 -14.15 4.45 18.70
C ASP A 3 -13.31 5.16 17.61
N ARG A 4 -12.75 6.34 17.89
CA ARG A 4 -11.96 7.12 16.91
C ARG A 4 -10.46 6.87 16.99
N ASP A 5 -9.98 6.45 18.15
CA ASP A 5 -8.58 6.07 18.40
C ASP A 5 -8.57 4.82 19.29
N PRO A 6 -8.81 3.63 18.70
CA PRO A 6 -8.89 2.39 19.46
C PRO A 6 -7.61 2.16 20.26
N ASN A 7 -7.76 1.87 21.55
CA ASN A 7 -6.65 1.72 22.50
C ASN A 7 -5.75 2.96 22.66
N LEU A 8 -6.20 4.14 22.21
CA LEU A 8 -5.46 5.40 22.28
C LEU A 8 -4.08 5.33 21.58
N GLN A 9 -3.99 4.56 20.50
CA GLN A 9 -2.74 4.31 19.79
C GLN A 9 -2.18 5.59 19.15
N PHE A 10 -3.02 6.43 18.54
CA PHE A 10 -2.59 7.70 17.96
C PHE A 10 -2.20 8.71 19.03
N LYS A 11 -2.94 8.77 20.14
CA LYS A 11 -2.55 9.61 21.29
C LYS A 11 -1.19 9.20 21.85
N TRP A 12 -0.93 7.90 21.98
CA TRP A 12 0.39 7.40 22.38
C TRP A 12 1.47 7.78 21.36
N LEU A 13 1.22 7.55 20.07
CA LEU A 13 2.16 7.87 18.99
C LEU A 13 2.57 9.36 19.00
N VAL A 14 1.60 10.26 19.12
CA VAL A 14 1.85 11.72 19.23
C VAL A 14 2.77 12.03 20.41
N LYS A 15 2.52 11.41 21.58
CA LYS A 15 3.34 11.62 22.77
C LYS A 15 4.79 11.17 22.55
N GLU A 16 5.01 10.03 21.91
CA GLU A 16 6.37 9.54 21.62
C GLU A 16 7.08 10.42 20.58
N LEU A 17 6.37 10.85 19.53
CA LEU A 17 6.93 11.75 18.51
C LEU A 17 7.26 13.14 19.07
N ASP A 18 6.41 13.69 19.95
CA ASP A 18 6.70 14.94 20.67
C ASP A 18 7.96 14.81 21.53
N ALA A 19 8.15 13.68 22.20
CA ALA A 19 9.33 13.43 23.03
C ALA A 19 10.59 13.29 22.17
N ALA A 20 10.51 12.55 21.05
CA ALA A 20 11.61 12.39 20.11
C ALA A 20 12.02 13.73 19.48
N GLU A 21 11.05 14.55 19.05
CA GLU A 21 11.30 15.89 18.49
C GLU A 21 12.04 16.79 19.51
N GLN A 22 11.62 16.77 20.78
CA GLN A 22 12.28 17.54 21.85
C GLN A 22 13.71 17.02 22.16
N ALA A 23 13.95 15.73 21.96
CA ALA A 23 15.27 15.12 22.13
C ALA A 23 16.18 15.30 20.90
N GLY A 24 15.61 15.65 19.74
CA GLY A 24 16.33 15.70 18.47
C GLY A 24 16.56 14.30 17.86
N ASP A 25 15.73 13.32 18.24
CA ASP A 25 15.83 11.95 17.75
C ASP A 25 15.08 11.78 16.41
N ASN A 26 15.61 10.91 15.54
CA ASN A 26 14.92 10.45 14.34
C ASN A 26 14.09 9.19 14.64
N VAL A 27 12.92 9.09 14.02
CA VAL A 27 11.95 8.01 14.29
C VAL A 27 11.62 7.20 13.04
N TYR A 28 11.59 5.89 13.20
CA TYR A 28 10.95 4.98 12.25
C TYR A 28 9.58 4.54 12.76
N ILE A 29 8.58 4.56 11.88
CA ILE A 29 7.27 3.96 12.15
C ILE A 29 7.18 2.63 11.40
N ILE A 30 6.86 1.56 12.11
CA ILE A 30 6.70 0.23 11.52
C ILE A 30 5.28 -0.27 11.81
N GLY A 31 4.56 -0.70 10.78
CA GLY A 31 3.21 -1.24 10.88
C GLY A 31 2.98 -2.40 9.93
N HIS A 32 1.80 -3.02 9.99
CA HIS A 32 1.43 -4.08 9.07
C HIS A 32 0.74 -3.53 7.81
N MET A 33 -0.46 -2.94 7.98
CA MET A 33 -1.22 -2.35 6.87
C MET A 33 -0.75 -0.92 6.57
N PRO A 34 -0.45 -0.60 5.30
CA PRO A 34 -0.25 0.79 4.89
C PRO A 34 -1.57 1.56 4.94
N PHE A 35 -1.48 2.88 5.13
CA PHE A 35 -2.66 3.73 5.39
C PHE A 35 -3.20 4.43 4.13
N GLY A 36 -2.50 4.34 3.00
CA GLY A 36 -3.01 4.77 1.70
C GLY A 36 -3.86 3.74 0.97
N ASP A 37 -3.81 2.48 1.41
CA ASP A 37 -4.46 1.34 0.76
C ASP A 37 -5.99 1.44 0.76
N ARG A 38 -6.63 0.74 -0.19
CA ARG A 38 -8.10 0.66 -0.32
C ARG A 38 -8.81 0.12 0.92
N GLY A 39 -8.16 -0.76 1.68
CA GLY A 39 -8.68 -1.37 2.91
C GLY A 39 -8.55 -0.48 4.15
N ALA A 40 -7.79 0.61 4.06
CA ALA A 40 -7.55 1.49 5.20
C ALA A 40 -8.81 2.31 5.54
N LEU A 41 -9.16 2.34 6.84
CA LEU A 41 -10.25 3.17 7.32
C LEU A 41 -9.91 4.65 7.12
N HIS A 42 -10.78 5.38 6.42
CA HIS A 42 -10.56 6.77 6.05
C HIS A 42 -10.24 7.68 7.24
N ASP A 43 -10.90 7.49 8.39
CA ASP A 43 -10.68 8.30 9.58
C ASP A 43 -9.30 8.03 10.20
N GLY A 44 -8.94 6.76 10.38
CA GLY A 44 -7.64 6.37 10.94
C GLY A 44 -6.47 6.80 10.04
N SER A 45 -6.64 6.63 8.72
CA SER A 45 -5.70 7.13 7.71
C SER A 45 -5.55 8.64 7.76
N ASN A 46 -6.64 9.39 7.91
CA ASN A 46 -6.60 10.84 8.02
C ASN A 46 -5.91 11.31 9.31
N TYR A 47 -6.15 10.65 10.45
CA TYR A 47 -5.47 10.99 11.71
C TYR A 47 -3.97 10.71 11.64
N LEU A 48 -3.55 9.57 11.08
CA LEU A 48 -2.13 9.30 10.91
C LEU A 48 -1.48 10.31 9.96
N ASP A 49 -2.13 10.65 8.84
CA ASP A 49 -1.62 11.64 7.89
C ASP A 49 -1.39 13.01 8.53
N GLN A 50 -2.29 13.45 9.44
CA GLN A 50 -2.09 14.68 10.22
C GLN A 50 -0.88 14.59 11.17
N ILE A 51 -0.67 13.44 11.80
CA ILE A 51 0.50 13.20 12.68
C ILE A 51 1.78 13.23 11.85
N VAL A 52 1.82 12.53 10.71
CA VAL A 52 2.96 12.52 9.79
C VAL A 52 3.26 13.93 9.30
N ASN A 53 2.24 14.71 8.96
CA ASN A 53 2.40 16.11 8.59
C ASN A 53 3.09 16.93 9.70
N ARG A 54 2.61 16.80 10.94
CA ARG A 54 3.14 17.54 12.10
C ARG A 54 4.58 17.15 12.45
N TYR A 55 4.96 15.88 12.33
CA TYR A 55 6.27 15.36 12.75
C TYR A 55 7.14 14.92 11.57
N SER A 56 6.91 15.47 10.38
CA SER A 56 7.63 15.10 9.16
C SER A 56 9.14 15.34 9.23
N SER A 57 9.61 16.28 10.07
CA SER A 57 11.04 16.49 10.35
C SER A 57 11.64 15.49 11.33
N THR A 58 10.82 14.75 12.07
CA THR A 58 11.23 13.78 13.10
C THR A 58 11.12 12.35 12.57
N ILE A 59 10.14 12.08 11.70
CA ILE A 59 9.93 10.77 11.09
C ILE A 59 10.88 10.62 9.89
N ALA A 60 11.87 9.75 10.00
CA ALA A 60 12.84 9.52 8.93
C ALA A 60 12.29 8.59 7.82
N ALA A 61 11.51 7.57 8.19
CA ALA A 61 10.87 6.66 7.24
C ALA A 61 9.74 5.84 7.90
N MET A 62 8.83 5.32 7.08
CA MET A 62 7.76 4.44 7.52
C MET A 62 7.83 3.10 6.75
N PHE A 63 7.60 1.97 7.44
CA PHE A 63 7.76 0.62 6.88
C PHE A 63 6.52 -0.24 7.14
N PHE A 64 5.98 -0.84 6.07
CA PHE A 64 4.76 -1.63 6.08
C PHE A 64 4.89 -2.91 5.25
N GLY A 65 3.83 -3.72 5.27
CA GLY A 65 3.68 -4.94 4.46
C GLY A 65 2.24 -5.08 3.99
N HIS A 66 1.55 -6.14 4.42
CA HIS A 66 0.13 -6.47 4.14
C HIS A 66 -0.19 -6.80 2.67
N THR A 67 0.22 -5.96 1.73
CA THR A 67 -0.17 -6.06 0.32
C THR A 67 0.47 -7.21 -0.46
N HIS A 68 1.49 -7.84 0.14
CA HIS A 68 2.31 -8.92 -0.43
C HIS A 68 3.03 -8.57 -1.73
N VAL A 69 3.04 -7.32 -2.18
CA VAL A 69 3.70 -6.84 -3.40
C VAL A 69 4.75 -5.77 -3.09
N ASP A 70 5.67 -5.53 -4.03
CA ASP A 70 6.71 -4.51 -3.89
C ASP A 70 6.19 -3.13 -4.34
N GLN A 71 5.87 -2.26 -3.38
CA GLN A 71 5.37 -0.91 -3.66
C GLN A 71 5.75 0.11 -2.59
N PHE A 72 5.28 1.33 -2.73
CA PHE A 72 5.47 2.42 -1.76
C PHE A 72 4.29 3.39 -1.84
N GLU A 73 4.10 4.20 -0.81
CA GLU A 73 3.16 5.33 -0.84
C GLU A 73 3.88 6.61 -0.42
N VAL A 74 3.61 7.70 -1.14
CA VAL A 74 4.09 9.03 -0.79
C VAL A 74 2.98 9.81 -0.08
N SER A 75 3.28 10.32 1.11
CA SER A 75 2.42 11.25 1.83
C SER A 75 2.80 12.69 1.51
N TYR A 76 1.79 13.57 1.41
CA TYR A 76 1.98 14.96 1.00
C TYR A 76 1.45 15.93 2.04
N SER A 77 2.03 17.14 2.06
CA SER A 77 1.51 18.27 2.82
C SER A 77 0.19 18.81 2.24
N ASP A 78 0.04 18.70 0.92
CA ASP A 78 -1.17 19.05 0.19
C ASP A 78 -1.43 18.04 -0.94
N TYR A 79 -2.41 17.17 -0.73
CA TYR A 79 -2.82 16.17 -1.72
C TYR A 79 -3.50 16.78 -2.98
N LYS A 80 -3.89 18.06 -2.95
CA LYS A 80 -4.35 18.78 -4.16
C LYS A 80 -3.18 19.23 -5.04
N SER A 81 -1.98 19.29 -4.48
CA SER A 81 -0.75 19.67 -5.18
C SER A 81 0.36 18.66 -4.87
N ARG A 82 0.23 17.46 -5.44
CA ARG A 82 1.21 16.37 -5.30
C ARG A 82 2.43 16.71 -6.16
N THR A 83 3.46 17.25 -5.54
CA THR A 83 4.74 17.61 -6.18
C THR A 83 5.89 17.12 -5.32
N ALA A 84 7.10 17.05 -5.90
CA ALA A 84 8.31 16.70 -5.15
C ALA A 84 8.54 17.61 -3.93
N ALA A 85 8.18 18.90 -4.04
CA ALA A 85 8.34 19.87 -2.96
C ALA A 85 7.34 19.67 -1.80
N ASN A 86 6.19 19.07 -2.07
CA ASN A 86 5.14 18.81 -1.08
C ASN A 86 5.18 17.38 -0.54
N ALA A 87 6.08 16.52 -1.02
CA ALA A 87 6.26 15.16 -0.51
C ALA A 87 6.92 15.21 0.88
N LEU A 88 6.28 14.60 1.88
CA LEU A 88 6.69 14.69 3.29
C LEU A 88 7.25 13.40 3.87
N ALA A 89 6.69 12.27 3.47
CA ALA A 89 7.10 10.96 3.98
C ALA A 89 6.91 9.90 2.90
N VAL A 90 7.64 8.81 3.05
CA VAL A 90 7.47 7.59 2.26
C VAL A 90 7.12 6.42 3.17
N SER A 91 6.07 5.71 2.80
CA SER A 91 5.69 4.43 3.35
C SER A 91 6.23 3.34 2.45
N TYR A 92 7.32 2.69 2.86
CA TYR A 92 7.87 1.56 2.15
C TYR A 92 7.03 0.31 2.41
N ILE A 93 6.50 -0.30 1.36
CA ILE A 93 5.69 -1.50 1.48
C ILE A 93 6.51 -2.69 1.00
N ALA A 94 6.94 -3.51 1.95
CA ALA A 94 7.78 -4.66 1.69
C ALA A 94 6.96 -5.81 1.09
N PRO A 95 7.56 -6.60 0.17
CA PRO A 95 6.89 -7.73 -0.42
C PRO A 95 6.96 -8.93 0.55
N SER A 96 6.19 -9.96 0.27
CA SER A 96 6.06 -11.09 1.19
C SER A 96 7.10 -12.20 0.99
N LEU A 97 7.37 -12.91 2.08
CA LEU A 97 7.99 -14.25 2.02
C LEU A 97 7.01 -15.30 1.48
N THR A 98 5.71 -15.14 1.76
CA THR A 98 4.69 -16.06 1.24
C THR A 98 4.55 -15.91 -0.28
N PRO A 99 4.51 -17.01 -1.05
CA PRO A 99 4.52 -16.96 -2.50
C PRO A 99 3.12 -16.77 -3.12
N THR A 100 2.24 -15.98 -2.50
CA THR A 100 0.89 -15.78 -3.04
C THR A 100 0.93 -14.83 -4.25
N ALA A 101 1.61 -13.69 -4.09
CA ALA A 101 1.64 -12.63 -5.10
C ALA A 101 2.90 -12.64 -5.98
N GLY A 102 3.84 -13.55 -5.75
CA GLY A 102 5.08 -13.67 -6.51
C GLY A 102 6.18 -14.45 -5.81
N MET A 103 7.43 -14.33 -6.28
CA MET A 103 8.55 -15.03 -5.66
C MET A 103 8.73 -14.65 -4.18
N PRO A 104 8.98 -15.60 -3.26
CA PRO A 104 9.34 -15.32 -1.88
C PRO A 104 10.44 -14.27 -1.81
N SER A 105 10.25 -13.27 -0.96
CA SER A 105 11.08 -12.07 -0.98
C SER A 105 11.27 -11.44 0.39
N PHE A 106 12.40 -10.78 0.58
CA PHE A 106 12.65 -9.89 1.71
C PHE A 106 13.40 -8.65 1.23
N ARG A 107 13.40 -7.60 2.05
CA ARG A 107 14.08 -6.34 1.74
C ARG A 107 15.11 -5.98 2.80
N VAL A 108 16.22 -5.42 2.34
CA VAL A 108 17.26 -4.81 3.16
C VAL A 108 17.29 -3.31 2.86
N TYR A 109 17.21 -2.50 3.90
CA TYR A 109 17.37 -1.05 3.81
C TYR A 109 18.77 -0.67 4.29
N GLU A 110 19.48 0.09 3.47
CA GLU A 110 20.68 0.80 3.90
C GLU A 110 20.24 2.17 4.40
N VAL A 111 20.74 2.60 5.56
CA VAL A 111 20.31 3.84 6.22
C VAL A 111 21.52 4.65 6.62
N ASP A 112 21.38 5.98 6.59
CA ASP A 112 22.40 6.90 7.07
C ASP A 112 22.47 6.84 8.61
N PRO A 113 23.68 6.72 9.21
CA PRO A 113 23.80 6.57 10.66
C PRO A 113 23.49 7.85 11.44
N ASP A 114 23.51 9.01 10.80
CA ASP A 114 23.31 10.31 11.44
C ASP A 114 21.86 10.80 11.24
N THR A 115 21.35 10.74 10.01
CA THR A 115 20.00 11.23 9.68
C THR A 115 18.93 10.15 9.79
N PHE A 116 19.33 8.87 9.81
CA PHE A 116 18.42 7.72 9.70
C PHE A 116 17.60 7.73 8.39
N GLY A 117 17.98 8.54 7.41
CA GLY A 117 17.38 8.52 6.09
C GLY A 117 17.73 7.22 5.35
N VAL A 118 16.79 6.69 4.57
CA VAL A 118 17.04 5.49 3.75
C VAL A 118 17.95 5.87 2.57
N LEU A 119 19.12 5.25 2.47
CA LEU A 119 20.09 5.45 1.40
C LEU A 119 19.80 4.58 0.17
N ASP A 120 19.44 3.31 0.39
CA ASP A 120 18.98 2.39 -0.65
C ASP A 120 18.06 1.30 -0.08
N ALA A 121 17.29 0.67 -0.96
CA ALA A 121 16.33 -0.37 -0.66
C ALA A 121 16.56 -1.54 -1.62
N THR A 122 17.12 -2.66 -1.13
CA THR A 122 17.47 -3.83 -1.94
C THR A 122 16.53 -5.00 -1.67
N THR A 123 15.81 -5.44 -2.69
CA THR A 123 14.91 -6.60 -2.62
C THR A 123 15.66 -7.86 -3.05
N TYR A 124 15.57 -8.93 -2.25
CA TYR A 124 16.07 -10.26 -2.56
C TYR A 124 14.90 -11.21 -2.79
N ILE A 125 15.07 -12.14 -3.72
CA ILE A 125 14.07 -13.16 -4.05
C ILE A 125 14.65 -14.57 -4.00
N ALA A 126 13.81 -15.55 -3.70
CA ALA A 126 14.09 -16.95 -3.94
C ALA A 126 13.24 -17.43 -5.11
N ASP A 127 13.92 -17.83 -6.19
CA ASP A 127 13.27 -18.28 -7.42
C ASP A 127 12.71 -19.70 -7.24
N MET A 128 11.38 -19.80 -7.23
CA MET A 128 10.66 -21.06 -7.03
C MET A 128 10.70 -22.00 -8.25
N GLU A 129 11.04 -21.47 -9.43
CA GLU A 129 11.15 -22.28 -10.65
C GLU A 129 12.45 -23.10 -10.67
N LYS A 130 13.42 -22.74 -9.83
CA LYS A 130 14.66 -23.51 -9.69
C LYS A 130 14.42 -24.78 -8.88
N GLU A 131 14.92 -25.90 -9.39
CA GLU A 131 14.87 -27.22 -8.72
C GLU A 131 15.39 -27.18 -7.28
N ALA A 132 16.44 -26.38 -7.04
CA ALA A 132 17.03 -26.18 -5.72
C ALA A 132 16.00 -25.74 -4.67
N PHE A 133 15.01 -24.93 -5.06
CA PHE A 133 13.97 -24.44 -4.15
C PHE A 133 13.15 -25.59 -3.53
N GLN A 134 12.87 -26.63 -4.32
CA GLN A 134 12.06 -27.79 -3.90
C GLN A 134 12.88 -28.92 -3.26
N THR A 135 14.22 -28.88 -3.40
CA THR A 135 15.10 -29.99 -2.99
C THR A 135 16.03 -29.61 -1.85
N SER A 136 16.84 -28.57 -2.02
CA SER A 136 17.83 -28.09 -1.06
C SER A 136 17.40 -26.87 -0.26
N GLY A 137 16.29 -26.22 -0.66
CA GLY A 137 15.77 -24.99 -0.06
C GLY A 137 16.04 -23.74 -0.91
N PRO A 138 15.51 -22.58 -0.47
CA PRO A 138 15.55 -21.35 -1.25
C PRO A 138 16.98 -20.81 -1.41
N VAL A 139 17.35 -20.46 -2.65
CA VAL A 139 18.57 -19.71 -2.95
C VAL A 139 18.20 -18.25 -3.18
N TRP A 140 18.63 -17.39 -2.26
CA TRP A 140 18.33 -15.96 -2.30
C TRP A 140 19.27 -15.22 -3.24
N THR A 141 18.69 -14.44 -4.14
CA THR A 141 19.42 -13.62 -5.12
C THR A 141 18.88 -12.20 -5.13
N LYS A 142 19.76 -11.21 -5.35
CA LYS A 142 19.35 -9.80 -5.48
C LYS A 142 18.45 -9.66 -6.71
N LEU A 143 17.24 -9.14 -6.52
CA LEU A 143 16.34 -8.76 -7.61
C LEU A 143 16.73 -7.39 -8.17
N TYR A 144 16.78 -6.38 -7.30
CA TYR A 144 17.19 -5.01 -7.66
C TYR A 144 17.50 -4.19 -6.40
N SER A 145 18.15 -3.04 -6.57
CA SER A 145 18.09 -1.95 -5.58
C SER A 145 17.39 -0.73 -6.17
N ALA A 146 16.68 0.03 -5.32
CA ALA A 146 15.89 1.18 -5.75
C ALA A 146 16.75 2.26 -6.41
N LYS A 147 17.93 2.56 -5.84
CA LYS A 147 18.86 3.55 -6.41
C LYS A 147 19.39 3.11 -7.76
N GLU A 148 19.71 1.82 -7.92
CA GLU A 148 20.15 1.23 -9.19
C GLU A 148 19.05 1.31 -10.26
N ALA A 149 17.81 0.98 -9.88
CA ALA A 149 16.68 0.90 -10.82
C ALA A 149 16.15 2.27 -11.25
N TYR A 150 16.14 3.25 -10.35
CA TYR A 150 15.44 4.52 -10.60
C TYR A 150 16.36 5.74 -10.59
N GLY A 151 17.48 5.72 -9.88
CA GLY A 151 18.30 6.91 -9.63
C GLY A 151 18.81 7.63 -10.89
N LYS A 152 19.13 6.89 -11.95
CA LYS A 152 19.58 7.46 -13.24
C LYS A 152 18.46 8.07 -14.07
N ALA A 153 17.20 7.69 -13.82
CA ALA A 153 16.05 8.16 -14.57
C ALA A 153 15.54 9.53 -14.07
N LEU A 154 16.05 10.01 -12.93
CA LEU A 154 15.62 11.26 -12.32
C LEU A 154 16.46 12.45 -12.82
N SER A 155 15.91 13.66 -12.68
CA SER A 155 16.59 14.90 -13.02
C SER A 155 16.51 15.89 -11.85
N PRO A 156 17.63 16.16 -11.14
CA PRO A 156 18.96 15.58 -11.34
C PRO A 156 19.01 14.09 -10.97
N PRO A 157 19.95 13.30 -11.54
CA PRO A 157 20.13 11.91 -11.17
C PRO A 157 20.53 11.73 -9.70
N VAL A 158 19.93 10.75 -9.03
CA VAL A 158 20.21 10.40 -7.62
C VAL A 158 20.94 9.05 -7.58
N THR A 159 22.23 9.07 -7.91
CA THR A 159 23.06 7.85 -8.02
C THR A 159 24.17 7.76 -6.99
N ASP A 160 24.42 8.83 -6.24
CA ASP A 160 25.42 8.80 -5.18
C ASP A 160 24.94 7.91 -4.02
N ALA A 161 25.84 7.08 -3.50
CA ALA A 161 25.54 6.08 -2.47
C ALA A 161 25.10 6.71 -1.14
N ARG A 162 25.52 7.95 -0.85
CA ARG A 162 25.15 8.69 0.37
C ARG A 162 23.93 9.59 0.19
N SER A 163 23.41 9.71 -1.04
CA SER A 163 22.16 10.46 -1.24
C SER A 163 20.98 9.66 -0.72
N GLU A 164 20.17 10.25 0.14
CA GLU A 164 18.96 9.62 0.66
C GLU A 164 17.88 9.49 -0.44
N LEU A 165 17.08 8.43 -0.33
CA LEU A 165 15.85 8.23 -1.08
C LEU A 165 14.70 9.00 -0.41
N ALA A 166 14.87 10.33 -0.31
CA ALA A 166 13.93 11.24 0.33
C ALA A 166 12.52 11.16 -0.30
N PRO A 167 11.46 11.66 0.35
CA PRO A 167 10.10 11.63 -0.21
C PRO A 167 10.00 12.22 -1.63
N ALA A 168 10.76 13.29 -1.90
CA ALA A 168 10.88 13.90 -3.22
C ALA A 168 11.44 12.93 -4.29
N PHE A 169 12.39 12.06 -3.92
CA PHE A 169 12.91 11.01 -4.81
C PHE A 169 11.77 10.13 -5.29
N TRP A 170 10.95 9.60 -4.38
CA TRP A 170 9.84 8.71 -4.73
C TRP A 170 8.75 9.40 -5.54
N HIS A 171 8.48 10.67 -5.28
CA HIS A 171 7.62 11.45 -6.17
C HIS A 171 8.20 11.55 -7.59
N MET A 172 9.48 11.93 -7.74
CA MET A 172 10.10 12.03 -9.06
C MET A 172 10.17 10.67 -9.78
N VAL A 173 10.30 9.55 -9.05
CA VAL A 173 10.18 8.20 -9.63
C VAL A 173 8.82 8.01 -10.30
N THR A 174 7.75 8.45 -9.65
CA THR A 174 6.41 8.37 -10.25
C THR A 174 6.23 9.30 -11.45
N GLU A 175 6.88 10.46 -11.49
CA GLU A 175 6.90 11.33 -12.69
C GLU A 175 7.70 10.68 -13.83
N ALA A 176 8.81 10.02 -13.50
CA ALA A 176 9.60 9.26 -14.48
C ALA A 176 8.80 8.08 -15.05
N PHE A 177 7.96 7.41 -14.23
CA PHE A 177 7.03 6.41 -14.71
C PHE A 177 6.03 7.00 -15.70
N GLU A 178 5.48 8.19 -15.46
CA GLU A 178 4.56 8.85 -16.40
C GLU A 178 5.24 9.10 -17.75
N ALA A 179 6.51 9.50 -17.75
CA ALA A 179 7.27 9.84 -18.94
C ALA A 179 7.85 8.64 -19.72
N ASP A 180 8.12 7.51 -19.05
CA ASP A 180 8.77 6.33 -19.63
C ASP A 180 8.00 5.04 -19.32
N ASP A 181 7.33 4.50 -20.35
CA ASP A 181 6.59 3.23 -20.27
C ASP A 181 7.49 2.03 -19.95
N GLY A 182 8.74 2.01 -20.45
CA GLY A 182 9.68 0.93 -20.18
C GLY A 182 10.13 0.92 -18.73
N LEU A 183 10.32 2.09 -18.14
CA LEU A 183 10.61 2.21 -16.71
C LEU A 183 9.42 1.76 -15.85
N PHE A 184 8.20 2.15 -16.23
CA PHE A 184 6.98 1.71 -15.56
C PHE A 184 6.76 0.19 -15.69
N ASP A 185 7.00 -0.40 -16.86
CA ASP A 185 6.95 -1.86 -17.05
C ASP A 185 7.91 -2.60 -16.13
N ALA A 186 9.13 -2.08 -16.04
CA ALA A 186 10.13 -2.65 -15.14
C ALA A 186 9.69 -2.53 -13.67
N TYR A 187 9.01 -1.44 -13.28
CA TYR A 187 8.38 -1.32 -11.97
C TYR A 187 7.28 -2.37 -11.76
N VAL A 188 6.33 -2.52 -12.68
CA VAL A 188 5.24 -3.51 -12.58
C VAL A 188 5.79 -4.93 -12.48
N SER A 189 6.82 -5.26 -13.26
CA SER A 189 7.51 -6.55 -13.16
C SER A 189 8.20 -6.74 -11.80
N ARG A 190 8.76 -5.69 -11.19
CA ARG A 190 9.36 -5.76 -9.84
C ARG A 190 8.29 -5.85 -8.75
N LYS A 191 7.15 -5.17 -8.91
CA LYS A 191 5.99 -5.22 -8.00
C LYS A 191 5.55 -6.66 -7.75
N SER A 192 5.44 -7.46 -8.81
CA SER A 192 5.11 -8.89 -8.71
C SER A 192 6.33 -9.82 -8.61
N ARG A 193 7.55 -9.27 -8.52
CA ARG A 193 8.83 -10.02 -8.52
C ARG A 193 8.95 -11.03 -9.66
N GLY A 194 8.52 -10.63 -10.86
CA GLY A 194 8.58 -11.43 -12.08
C GLY A 194 7.46 -12.45 -12.24
N TRP A 195 6.55 -12.59 -11.26
CA TRP A 195 5.43 -13.51 -11.34
C TRP A 195 4.23 -12.87 -12.03
N ASN A 196 3.72 -13.48 -13.10
CA ASN A 196 2.48 -13.07 -13.80
C ASN A 196 2.32 -11.53 -13.94
N ALA A 197 3.40 -10.83 -14.31
CA ALA A 197 3.37 -9.38 -14.42
C ALA A 197 2.35 -8.96 -15.49
N ALA A 198 1.21 -8.44 -15.04
CA ALA A 198 0.12 -8.06 -15.93
C ALA A 198 0.52 -6.85 -16.77
N THR A 199 0.05 -6.79 -18.03
CA THR A 199 0.20 -5.58 -18.84
C THR A 199 -0.67 -4.47 -18.25
N CYS A 200 -0.03 -3.43 -17.70
CA CYS A 200 -0.69 -2.29 -17.10
C CYS A 200 -0.49 -1.05 -17.97
N ARG A 201 -1.55 -0.59 -18.65
CA ARG A 201 -1.53 0.56 -19.57
C ARG A 201 -2.71 1.48 -19.35
N ASP A 202 -2.59 2.69 -19.90
CA ASP A 202 -3.62 3.72 -19.89
C ASP A 202 -4.20 3.94 -18.48
N ALA A 203 -5.47 3.58 -18.27
CA ALA A 203 -6.14 3.71 -16.99
C ALA A 203 -5.43 2.95 -15.86
N CYS A 204 -4.90 1.74 -16.12
CA CYS A 204 -4.17 0.97 -15.11
C CYS A 204 -2.90 1.70 -14.66
N LYS A 205 -2.12 2.23 -15.62
CA LYS A 205 -0.90 2.99 -15.31
C LYS A 205 -1.21 4.24 -14.51
N ALA A 206 -2.25 4.98 -14.92
CA ALA A 206 -2.69 6.17 -14.22
C ALA A 206 -3.16 5.86 -12.79
N GLU A 207 -3.93 4.79 -12.58
CA GLU A 207 -4.41 4.37 -11.27
C GLU A 207 -3.27 3.90 -10.35
N GLU A 208 -2.34 3.09 -10.87
CA GLU A 208 -1.17 2.61 -10.14
C GLU A 208 -0.27 3.77 -9.67
N ILE A 209 0.08 4.69 -10.59
CA ILE A 209 0.87 5.89 -10.24
C ILE A 209 0.15 6.76 -9.22
N CYS A 210 -1.16 6.88 -9.36
CA CYS A 210 -1.98 7.65 -8.44
C CYS A 210 -2.01 7.01 -7.04
N GLN A 211 -2.07 5.68 -6.95
CA GLN A 211 -1.97 4.93 -5.69
C GLN A 211 -0.60 5.10 -5.02
N LEU A 212 0.50 5.04 -5.79
CA LEU A 212 1.84 5.33 -5.27
C LEU A 212 1.96 6.75 -4.68
N ARG A 213 1.13 7.69 -5.17
CA ARG A 213 1.04 9.07 -4.67
C ARG A 213 -0.09 9.26 -3.66
N ALA A 214 -0.57 8.21 -3.01
CA ALA A 214 -1.70 8.28 -2.08
C ALA A 214 -1.37 7.69 -0.72
N GLY A 215 -0.54 8.36 0.09
CA GLY A 215 -0.30 7.97 1.49
C GLY A 215 -1.51 8.17 2.44
N ARG A 216 -2.65 8.66 1.94
CA ARG A 216 -3.91 8.83 2.67
C ARG A 216 -5.06 8.22 1.88
N ALA A 217 -5.84 7.36 2.52
CA ALA A 217 -6.92 6.58 1.89
C ALA A 217 -7.98 7.47 1.22
N GLN A 218 -8.29 8.64 1.78
CA GLN A 218 -9.26 9.58 1.19
C GLN A 218 -8.81 10.14 -0.17
N ASP A 219 -7.52 10.08 -0.45
CA ASP A 219 -6.87 10.60 -1.65
C ASP A 219 -6.32 9.47 -2.53
N ASN A 220 -6.64 8.22 -2.18
CA ASN A 220 -6.37 7.07 -3.02
C ASN A 220 -7.26 7.10 -4.27
N CYS A 221 -6.85 6.32 -5.25
CA CYS A 221 -7.39 6.45 -6.60
C CYS A 221 -8.37 5.33 -6.95
N TYR A 222 -8.67 4.50 -5.94
CA TYR A 222 -9.67 3.48 -5.98
C TYR A 222 -11.06 4.12 -6.06
N LYS A 223 -11.78 3.83 -7.14
CA LYS A 223 -13.18 4.22 -7.29
C LYS A 223 -14.04 2.99 -7.05
N PRO A 224 -14.90 2.96 -6.00
CA PRO A 224 -15.81 1.85 -5.79
C PRO A 224 -16.69 1.66 -7.04
N ALA A 225 -16.49 0.56 -7.76
CA ALA A 225 -17.39 0.16 -8.83
C ALA A 225 -18.63 -0.48 -8.20
N PHE A 226 -19.75 0.24 -8.16
CA PHE A 226 -21.02 -0.36 -7.77
C PHE A 226 -21.51 -1.31 -8.88
N GLY A 227 -21.42 -2.62 -8.63
CA GLY A 227 -21.93 -3.65 -9.54
C GLY A 227 -22.00 -5.03 -8.87
N PHE A 228 -23.07 -5.79 -9.12
CA PHE A 228 -23.16 -7.19 -8.72
C PHE A 228 -22.24 -8.04 -9.60
N HIS A 229 -20.96 -8.13 -9.25
CA HIS A 229 -20.00 -8.98 -9.96
C HIS A 229 -20.09 -10.42 -9.46
N LEU A 230 -21.03 -11.19 -10.01
CA LEU A 230 -20.98 -12.65 -9.94
C LEU A 230 -19.88 -13.15 -10.90
N GLN A 231 -18.62 -12.97 -10.52
CA GLN A 231 -17.52 -13.64 -11.21
C GLN A 231 -17.30 -15.02 -10.58
N LYS A 232 -17.39 -16.05 -11.42
CA LYS A 232 -16.94 -17.40 -11.09
C LYS A 232 -15.43 -17.29 -10.83
N ARG A 233 -14.95 -17.75 -9.66
CA ARG A 233 -13.50 -17.86 -9.36
C ARG A 233 -12.82 -18.58 -10.51
N ASP A 234 -12.12 -17.83 -11.35
CA ASP A 234 -11.18 -18.36 -12.30
C ASP A 234 -9.81 -18.00 -11.75
N PHE A 235 -9.11 -18.99 -11.19
CA PHE A 235 -7.74 -18.86 -10.69
C PHE A 235 -6.73 -18.55 -11.81
N SER A 236 -7.19 -18.37 -13.06
CA SER A 236 -6.38 -18.01 -14.23
C SER A 236 -6.50 -16.54 -14.67
N ALA A 237 -7.33 -15.73 -14.02
CA ALA A 237 -7.54 -14.34 -14.43
C ALA A 237 -6.34 -13.46 -14.04
N ALA A 238 -5.55 -13.09 -15.05
CA ALA A 238 -4.38 -12.21 -14.99
C ALA A 238 -4.73 -10.77 -14.56
N ARG A 239 -4.99 -10.58 -13.27
CA ARG A 239 -4.96 -9.26 -12.64
C ARG A 239 -3.89 -9.32 -11.57
N GLY A 240 -2.88 -8.46 -11.66
CA GLY A 240 -1.92 -8.23 -10.58
C GLY A 240 -2.57 -7.50 -9.39
N GLU A 241 -3.80 -7.89 -9.06
CA GLU A 241 -4.64 -7.30 -8.03
C GLU A 241 -4.35 -8.02 -6.71
N HIS A 242 -4.23 -7.25 -5.64
CA HIS A 242 -3.81 -7.66 -4.30
C HIS A 242 -4.45 -8.98 -3.84
N ASP A 243 -3.64 -10.02 -3.67
CA ASP A 243 -4.11 -11.31 -3.16
C ASP A 243 -4.66 -11.16 -1.73
N GLU A 244 -5.93 -11.53 -1.60
CA GLU A 244 -6.62 -12.13 -0.44
C GLU A 244 -6.84 -11.30 0.84
N CYS A 245 -6.01 -10.30 1.19
CA CYS A 245 -6.10 -9.67 2.51
C CYS A 245 -7.22 -8.63 2.66
N ASP A 246 -7.58 -7.94 1.58
CA ASP A 246 -8.62 -6.90 1.55
C ASP A 246 -9.85 -7.31 0.73
N GLU A 247 -9.97 -8.61 0.38
CA GLU A 247 -11.21 -9.08 -0.23
C GLU A 247 -12.36 -8.93 0.78
N PRO A 248 -13.46 -8.24 0.41
CA PRO A 248 -14.63 -8.17 1.27
C PRO A 248 -15.08 -9.58 1.62
N VAL A 249 -15.52 -9.85 2.86
CA VAL A 249 -16.11 -11.16 3.22
C VAL A 249 -17.44 -11.40 2.50
N THR A 250 -17.98 -10.38 1.83
CA THR A 250 -19.27 -10.37 1.15
C THR A 250 -19.45 -11.49 0.12
N PRO A 251 -18.48 -11.81 -0.77
CA PRO A 251 -18.61 -12.93 -1.71
C PRO A 251 -18.62 -14.30 -1.00
N LEU A 252 -17.89 -14.45 0.12
CA LEU A 252 -17.92 -15.66 0.95
C LEU A 252 -19.28 -15.82 1.65
N VAL A 253 -19.82 -14.73 2.19
CA VAL A 253 -21.15 -14.70 2.82
C VAL A 253 -22.25 -14.94 1.80
N VAL A 254 -22.19 -14.30 0.63
CA VAL A 254 -23.14 -14.52 -0.48
C VAL A 254 -23.04 -15.96 -1.00
N GLY A 255 -21.83 -16.52 -1.14
CA GLY A 255 -21.64 -17.93 -1.50
C GLY A 255 -22.26 -18.89 -0.47
N ALA A 256 -22.12 -18.61 0.83
CA ALA A 256 -22.75 -19.38 1.90
C ALA A 256 -24.28 -19.22 1.93
N LEU A 257 -24.80 -18.03 1.59
CA LEU A 257 -26.23 -17.74 1.49
C LEU A 257 -26.89 -18.50 0.33
N VAL A 258 -26.23 -18.53 -0.84
CA VAL A 258 -26.76 -19.17 -2.06
C VAL A 258 -26.72 -20.70 -1.95
N THR A 259 -25.76 -21.25 -1.22
CA THR A 259 -25.61 -22.71 -1.06
C THR A 259 -26.51 -23.31 0.02
N ASN A 260 -27.11 -22.48 0.88
CA ASN A 260 -27.93 -22.96 1.99
C ASN A 260 -29.20 -22.13 2.15
N GLY A 261 -30.32 -22.68 1.66
CA GLY A 261 -31.63 -22.02 1.62
C GLY A 261 -32.21 -21.62 2.98
N ARG A 262 -31.62 -22.06 4.11
CA ARG A 262 -32.01 -21.58 5.44
C ARG A 262 -31.44 -20.18 5.72
N TYR A 263 -30.21 -19.92 5.32
CA TYR A 263 -29.58 -18.60 5.48
C TYR A 263 -30.14 -17.59 4.48
N LEU A 264 -30.47 -18.01 3.26
CA LEU A 264 -31.13 -17.15 2.27
C LEU A 264 -32.45 -16.56 2.82
N LYS A 265 -33.26 -17.38 3.48
CA LYS A 265 -34.51 -16.94 4.14
C LYS A 265 -34.25 -15.98 5.31
N GLN A 266 -33.20 -16.21 6.10
CA GLN A 266 -32.83 -15.27 7.18
C GLN A 266 -32.36 -13.93 6.62
N PHE A 267 -31.59 -13.94 5.53
CA PHE A 267 -31.15 -12.72 4.86
C PHE A 267 -32.32 -11.95 4.25
N GLU A 268 -33.29 -12.62 3.62
CA GLU A 268 -34.51 -11.98 3.14
C GLU A 268 -35.32 -11.32 4.27
N VAL A 269 -35.39 -11.97 5.44
CA VAL A 269 -36.07 -11.40 6.62
C VAL A 269 -35.32 -10.18 7.13
N MET A 270 -34.00 -10.26 7.32
CA MET A 270 -33.18 -9.12 7.78
C MET A 270 -33.21 -7.96 6.77
N ALA A 271 -33.13 -8.24 5.47
CA ALA A 271 -33.21 -7.21 4.44
C ALA A 271 -34.59 -6.53 4.42
N ARG A 272 -35.68 -7.27 4.64
CA ARG A 272 -37.03 -6.69 4.79
C ARG A 272 -37.17 -5.86 6.06
N GLU A 273 -36.58 -6.30 7.16
CA GLU A 273 -36.58 -5.56 8.43
C GLU A 273 -35.78 -4.25 8.30
N GLU A 274 -34.63 -4.27 7.65
CA GLU A 274 -33.82 -3.06 7.39
C GLU A 274 -34.49 -2.12 6.37
N MET A 275 -35.10 -2.65 5.30
CA MET A 275 -35.93 -1.82 4.40
C MET A 275 -37.14 -1.20 5.12
N ALA A 276 -37.76 -1.92 6.07
CA ALA A 276 -38.86 -1.38 6.87
C ALA A 276 -38.38 -0.31 7.87
N ARG A 277 -37.16 -0.43 8.41
CA ARG A 277 -36.53 0.60 9.24
C ARG A 277 -36.22 1.86 8.43
N ALA A 278 -35.60 1.70 7.26
CA ALA A 278 -35.31 2.82 6.36
C ALA A 278 -36.59 3.51 5.82
N GLY A 279 -37.67 2.75 5.61
CA GLY A 279 -38.98 3.28 5.24
C GLY A 279 -39.72 4.00 6.37
N ASN A 280 -39.45 3.67 7.63
CA ASN A 280 -40.04 4.37 8.78
C ASN A 280 -39.32 5.67 9.13
N GLU A 281 -38.03 5.81 8.81
CA GLU A 281 -37.30 7.08 9.00
C GLU A 281 -37.77 8.19 8.04
N THR A 282 -38.36 7.82 6.89
CA THR A 282 -38.94 8.78 5.94
C THR A 282 -40.38 9.19 6.25
N ALA A 283 -41.03 8.58 7.24
CA ALA A 283 -42.43 8.84 7.61
C ALA A 283 -42.62 9.62 8.92
N VAL A 284 -41.55 10.05 9.61
CA VAL A 284 -41.60 10.78 10.90
C VAL A 284 -41.21 12.28 10.76
N SER A 285 -41.16 12.82 9.54
CA SER A 285 -41.09 14.28 9.31
C SER A 285 -42.24 14.79 8.45
N VAL A 286 -43.41 14.96 9.05
CA VAL A 286 -44.41 15.99 8.70
C VAL A 286 -45.03 16.51 9.98
#